data_AF-A0A918Q5P7-F1
#
_entry.id   AF-A0A918Q5P7-F1
#
_cell.length_a   1.000
_cell.length_b   1.000
_cell.length_c   1.000
_cell.angle_alpha   90.00
_cell.angle_beta   90.00
_cell.angle_gamma   90.00
#
_symmetry.space_group_name_H-M   'P 1'
#
loop_
_entity.id
_entity.type
_entity.pdbx_description
1 polymer ?
#
loop_
_entity_poly.entity_id
_entity_poly.type
_entity_poly.pdbx_seq_one_letter_code
_entity_poly.pdbx_strand_id
1 'polypeptide(L)'
;MNIDSDALISLLGKIMGFLNGGFFSALFGAFAGAWGAHKIAQSAKSRELILDEIRSVNVAITLVADICNAYIVLKKQMTIPMIGNYNEIKSRFEKHNPAIDGVFSFTADYETFKAPLTSTEQLKNFTIENITVNGRLLSAIFRLDSTSFHLKEMIEHRNKLISDIYEMREKIDPIKSLEFFLGIKNELGTNKIYPDTLESIERYTDDVIFFSKIACEDLIQHGTMLTNKYKKKHKTNPPKLNILAFDKAEAMGLLPPIENYQEWLQGFKDQKELKQKSKKLVLRWPITFTEKPEPNQ
;
A
#
# COMPACT_ATOMS: atom_id res chain seq x y z
N MET A 1 38.68 59.79 -44.71
CA MET A 1 37.31 59.25 -44.69
C MET A 1 36.57 60.02 -43.60
N ASN A 2 35.88 61.11 -43.98
CA ASN A 2 35.18 61.98 -43.04
C ASN A 2 33.84 61.31 -42.70
N ILE A 3 33.67 60.90 -41.45
CA ILE A 3 32.37 60.45 -40.96
C ILE A 3 31.55 61.72 -40.73
N ASP A 4 30.49 61.86 -41.51
CA ASP A 4 29.60 63.01 -41.53
C ASP A 4 28.94 63.20 -40.15
N SER A 5 29.31 64.26 -39.41
CA SER A 5 28.87 64.45 -38.03
C SER A 5 27.36 64.67 -37.93
N ASP A 6 26.75 65.18 -39.00
CA ASP A 6 25.31 65.43 -39.07
C ASP A 6 24.51 64.13 -39.20
N ALA A 7 25.10 63.10 -39.83
CA ALA A 7 24.51 61.77 -39.89
C ALA A 7 24.51 61.07 -38.52
N LEU A 8 25.56 61.27 -37.72
CA LEU A 8 25.68 60.74 -36.36
C LEU A 8 24.71 61.43 -35.39
N ILE A 9 24.56 62.76 -35.50
CA ILE A 9 23.62 63.53 -34.67
C ILE A 9 22.16 63.18 -35.03
N SER A 10 21.86 62.97 -36.30
CA SER A 10 20.54 62.50 -36.79
C SER A 10 20.19 61.08 -36.29
N LEU A 11 21.16 60.17 -36.31
CA LEU A 11 20.99 58.80 -35.79
C LEU A 11 20.79 58.80 -34.27
N LEU A 12 21.57 59.59 -33.53
CA LEU A 12 21.43 59.74 -32.08
C LEU A 12 20.09 60.42 -31.70
N GLY A 13 19.63 61.39 -32.48
CA GLY A 13 18.32 62.02 -32.31
C GLY A 13 17.14 61.06 -32.53
N LYS A 14 17.26 60.15 -33.52
CA LYS A 14 16.26 59.09 -33.77
C LYS A 14 16.26 58.02 -32.68
N ILE A 15 17.43 57.64 -32.16
CA ILE A 15 17.57 56.68 -31.05
C ILE A 15 17.02 57.30 -29.75
N MET A 16 17.35 58.57 -29.46
CA MET A 16 16.82 59.29 -28.30
C MET A 16 15.30 59.51 -28.39
N GLY A 17 14.76 59.80 -29.59
CA GLY A 17 13.31 59.90 -29.81
C GLY A 17 12.56 58.57 -29.63
N PHE A 18 13.20 57.44 -29.94
CA PHE A 18 12.64 56.10 -29.70
C PHE A 18 12.64 55.70 -28.21
N LEU A 19 13.54 56.28 -27.42
CA LEU A 19 13.68 56.02 -25.99
C LEU A 19 12.76 56.89 -25.10
N ASN A 20 12.10 57.92 -25.65
CA ASN A 20 11.46 58.99 -24.85
C ASN A 20 9.94 58.85 -24.57
N GLY A 21 9.37 57.65 -24.48
CA GLY A 21 8.06 57.52 -23.78
C GLY A 21 7.16 56.31 -24.05
N GLY A 22 7.35 55.58 -25.14
CA GLY A 22 6.46 54.46 -25.51
C GLY A 22 7.07 53.06 -25.41
N PHE A 23 8.38 52.93 -25.67
CA PHE A 23 9.01 51.62 -25.79
C PHE A 23 9.25 50.94 -24.43
N PHE A 24 9.74 51.68 -23.43
CA PHE A 24 9.91 51.12 -22.07
C PHE A 24 8.57 50.79 -21.41
N SER A 25 7.54 51.63 -21.55
CA SER A 25 6.20 51.33 -21.01
C SER A 25 5.56 50.11 -21.69
N ALA A 26 5.72 49.94 -23.00
CA ALA A 26 5.27 48.76 -23.73
C ALA A 26 6.07 47.49 -23.39
N LEU A 27 7.40 47.58 -23.20
CA LEU A 27 8.24 46.45 -22.81
C LEU A 27 7.95 46.03 -21.36
N PHE A 28 7.81 46.97 -20.42
CA PHE A 28 7.43 46.69 -19.04
C PHE A 28 6.00 46.12 -18.95
N GLY A 29 5.06 46.63 -19.76
CA GLY A 29 3.70 46.08 -19.87
C GLY A 29 3.66 44.66 -20.43
N ALA A 30 4.48 44.36 -21.46
CA ALA A 30 4.60 43.03 -22.05
C ALA A 30 5.33 42.03 -21.13
N PHE A 31 6.40 42.44 -20.43
CA PHE A 31 7.08 41.61 -19.44
C PHE A 31 6.24 41.36 -18.19
N ALA A 32 5.55 42.38 -17.67
CA ALA A 32 4.62 42.23 -16.56
C ALA A 32 3.39 41.39 -16.95
N GLY A 33 2.89 41.57 -18.18
CA GLY A 33 1.82 40.75 -18.77
C GLY A 33 2.23 39.30 -18.97
N ALA A 34 3.44 39.04 -19.51
CA ALA A 34 3.97 37.70 -19.70
C ALA A 34 4.30 37.00 -18.37
N TRP A 35 4.87 37.71 -17.40
CA TRP A 35 5.11 37.19 -16.04
C TRP A 35 3.80 36.92 -15.31
N GLY A 36 2.82 37.81 -15.43
CA GLY A 36 1.47 37.62 -14.90
C GLY A 36 0.77 36.42 -15.52
N ALA A 37 0.79 36.30 -16.84
CA ALA A 37 0.23 35.15 -17.57
C ALA A 37 0.94 33.84 -17.21
N HIS A 38 2.28 33.85 -17.11
CA HIS A 38 3.05 32.68 -16.70
C HIS A 38 2.73 32.26 -15.27
N LYS A 39 2.60 33.21 -14.33
CA LYS A 39 2.21 32.93 -12.94
C LYS A 39 0.78 32.40 -12.84
N ILE A 40 -0.16 32.94 -13.62
CA ILE A 40 -1.55 32.46 -13.70
C ILE A 40 -1.59 31.05 -14.30
N ALA A 41 -0.88 30.80 -15.40
CA ALA A 41 -0.80 29.48 -16.03
C ALA A 41 -0.18 28.42 -15.10
N GLN A 42 0.89 28.77 -14.39
CA GLN A 42 1.50 27.88 -13.39
C GLN A 42 0.56 27.63 -12.20
N SER A 43 -0.16 28.66 -11.75
CA SER A 43 -1.13 28.51 -10.66
C SER A 43 -2.32 27.65 -11.07
N ALA A 44 -2.84 27.81 -12.29
CA ALA A 44 -3.91 27.00 -12.86
C ALA A 44 -3.48 25.54 -13.03
N LYS A 45 -2.31 25.30 -13.65
CA LYS A 45 -1.74 23.95 -13.79
C LYS A 45 -1.49 23.28 -12.44
N SER A 46 -0.95 24.01 -11.46
CA SER A 46 -0.76 23.47 -10.12
C SER A 46 -2.08 23.14 -9.43
N ARG A 47 -3.14 23.90 -9.69
CA ARG A 47 -4.47 23.65 -9.12
C ARG A 47 -5.05 22.36 -9.70
N GLU A 48 -4.96 22.21 -11.02
CA GLU A 48 -5.42 21.04 -11.77
C GLU A 48 -4.71 19.76 -11.30
N LEU A 49 -3.38 19.75 -11.26
CA LEU A 49 -2.60 18.60 -10.81
C LEU A 49 -2.97 18.11 -9.39
N ILE A 50 -3.18 19.04 -8.45
CA ILE A 50 -3.58 18.66 -7.08
C ILE A 50 -5.01 18.11 -7.06
N LEU A 51 -5.93 18.66 -7.85
CA LEU A 51 -7.30 18.16 -7.93
C LEU A 51 -7.35 16.78 -8.56
N ASP A 52 -6.58 16.54 -9.61
CA ASP A 52 -6.51 15.25 -10.28
C ASP A 52 -5.92 14.19 -9.34
N GLU A 53 -4.86 14.51 -8.60
CA GLU A 53 -4.30 13.60 -7.60
C GLU A 53 -5.32 13.30 -6.47
N ILE A 54 -6.09 14.30 -6.00
CA ILE A 54 -7.16 14.07 -5.01
C ILE A 54 -8.24 13.12 -5.56
N ARG A 55 -8.62 13.27 -6.83
CA ARG A 55 -9.58 12.37 -7.49
C ARG A 55 -9.01 10.96 -7.61
N SER A 56 -7.74 10.83 -8.00
CA SER A 56 -7.05 9.54 -8.06
C SER A 56 -7.00 8.86 -6.69
N VAL A 57 -6.72 9.61 -5.62
CA VAL A 57 -6.77 9.07 -4.25
C VAL A 57 -8.16 8.53 -3.90
N ASN A 58 -9.24 9.21 -4.28
CA ASN A 58 -10.61 8.69 -4.05
C ASN A 58 -10.90 7.40 -4.81
N VAL A 59 -10.42 7.29 -6.05
CA VAL A 59 -10.54 6.04 -6.83
C VAL A 59 -9.77 4.92 -6.14
N ALA A 60 -8.53 5.16 -5.73
CA ALA A 60 -7.71 4.17 -5.02
C ALA A 60 -8.33 3.74 -3.68
N ILE A 61 -8.87 4.67 -2.88
CA ILE A 61 -9.58 4.35 -1.64
C ILE A 61 -10.76 3.42 -1.92
N THR A 62 -11.52 3.68 -2.99
CA THR A 62 -12.68 2.87 -3.36
C THR A 62 -12.26 1.46 -3.77
N LEU A 63 -11.20 1.32 -4.58
CA LEU A 63 -10.65 0.02 -4.98
C LEU A 63 -10.14 -0.78 -3.78
N VAL A 64 -9.35 -0.14 -2.89
CA VAL A 64 -8.85 -0.78 -1.67
C VAL A 64 -9.99 -1.21 -0.75
N ALA A 65 -11.04 -0.38 -0.62
CA ALA A 65 -12.21 -0.69 0.18
C ALA A 65 -12.94 -1.94 -0.33
N ASP A 66 -13.14 -2.03 -1.64
CA ASP A 66 -13.76 -3.18 -2.29
C ASP A 66 -12.94 -4.46 -2.08
N ILE A 67 -11.63 -4.40 -2.31
CA ILE A 67 -10.69 -5.48 -2.01
C ILE A 67 -10.83 -5.93 -0.56
N CYS A 68 -10.71 -5.00 0.40
CA CYS A 68 -10.77 -5.33 1.83
C CYS A 68 -12.09 -6.02 2.20
N ASN A 69 -13.22 -5.47 1.73
CA ASN A 69 -14.54 -6.04 2.00
C ASN A 69 -14.68 -7.45 1.42
N ALA A 70 -14.20 -7.70 0.21
CA ALA A 70 -14.25 -9.02 -0.41
C ALA A 70 -13.51 -10.07 0.43
N TYR A 71 -12.33 -9.73 0.96
CA TYR A 71 -11.55 -10.65 1.79
C TYR A 71 -12.07 -10.77 3.23
N ILE A 72 -12.70 -9.72 3.79
CA ILE A 72 -13.43 -9.84 5.06
C ILE A 72 -14.60 -10.82 4.92
N VAL A 73 -15.34 -10.76 3.81
CA VAL A 73 -16.44 -11.70 3.52
C VAL A 73 -15.89 -13.12 3.34
N LEU A 74 -14.81 -13.30 2.58
CA LEU A 74 -14.13 -14.60 2.45
C LEU A 74 -13.71 -15.16 3.81
N LYS A 75 -13.07 -14.35 4.65
CA LYS A 75 -12.63 -14.76 5.99
C LYS A 75 -13.81 -15.24 6.84
N LYS A 76 -14.88 -14.45 6.86
CA LYS A 76 -16.09 -14.75 7.65
C LYS A 76 -16.81 -16.01 7.17
N GLN A 77 -16.99 -16.15 5.86
CA GLN A 77 -17.84 -17.20 5.30
C GLN A 77 -17.10 -18.52 5.08
N MET A 78 -15.80 -18.48 4.79
CA MET A 78 -15.04 -19.65 4.37
C MET A 78 -13.88 -19.95 5.31
N THR A 79 -12.96 -18.99 5.51
CA THR A 79 -11.72 -19.25 6.26
C THR A 79 -11.98 -19.63 7.71
N ILE A 80 -12.79 -18.85 8.45
CA ILE A 80 -13.07 -19.12 9.87
C ILE A 80 -13.77 -20.47 10.07
N PRO A 81 -14.88 -20.80 9.38
CA PRO A 81 -15.53 -22.11 9.52
C PRO A 81 -14.60 -23.27 9.16
N MET A 82 -13.84 -23.15 8.08
CA MET A 82 -12.93 -24.19 7.61
C MET A 82 -11.83 -24.50 8.64
N ILE A 83 -11.16 -23.47 9.16
CA ILE A 83 -10.11 -23.62 10.19
C ILE A 83 -10.71 -24.11 11.51
N GLY A 84 -11.89 -23.61 11.88
CA GLY A 84 -12.61 -24.03 13.07
C GLY A 84 -12.94 -25.52 13.05
N ASN A 85 -13.53 -26.01 11.96
CA ASN A 85 -13.86 -27.43 11.78
C ASN A 85 -12.60 -28.31 11.81
N TYR A 86 -11.54 -27.90 11.11
CA TYR A 86 -10.27 -28.61 11.12
C TYR A 86 -9.69 -28.74 12.54
N ASN A 87 -9.63 -27.63 13.28
CA ASN A 87 -9.10 -27.60 14.65
C ASN A 87 -9.97 -28.39 15.63
N GLU A 88 -11.30 -28.40 15.45
CA GLU A 88 -12.20 -29.22 16.25
C GLU A 88 -11.93 -30.72 16.04
N ILE A 89 -11.84 -31.17 14.78
CA ILE A 89 -11.55 -32.56 14.44
C ILE A 89 -10.18 -32.96 15.02
N LYS A 90 -9.16 -32.10 14.84
CA LYS A 90 -7.82 -32.32 15.39
C LYS A 90 -7.86 -32.47 16.91
N SER A 91 -8.55 -31.57 17.62
CA SER A 91 -8.66 -31.64 19.09
C SER A 91 -9.41 -32.88 19.57
N ARG A 92 -10.47 -33.28 18.86
CA ARG A 92 -11.21 -34.52 19.15
C ARG A 92 -10.33 -35.75 18.94
N PHE A 93 -9.53 -35.76 17.89
CA PHE A 93 -8.60 -36.85 17.61
C PHE A 93 -7.50 -36.94 18.68
N GLU A 94 -6.91 -35.82 19.09
CA GLU A 94 -5.87 -35.79 20.14
C GLU A 94 -6.38 -36.28 21.51
N LYS A 95 -7.68 -36.13 21.80
CA LYS A 95 -8.32 -36.61 23.03
C LYS A 95 -8.85 -38.04 22.93
N HIS A 96 -8.92 -38.59 21.72
CA HIS A 96 -9.52 -39.89 21.49
C HIS A 96 -8.63 -41.01 22.01
N ASN A 97 -9.21 -41.87 22.85
CA ASN A 97 -8.55 -43.08 23.31
C ASN A 97 -9.18 -44.31 22.65
N PRO A 98 -8.52 -44.96 21.68
CA PRO A 98 -9.13 -46.07 20.94
C PRO A 98 -9.51 -47.26 21.82
N ALA A 99 -8.87 -47.43 22.99
CA ALA A 99 -9.21 -48.50 23.94
C ALA A 99 -10.52 -48.24 24.71
N ILE A 100 -10.95 -46.98 24.81
CA ILE A 100 -12.14 -46.56 25.57
C ILE A 100 -13.27 -46.16 24.62
N ASP A 101 -12.92 -45.40 23.58
CA ASP A 101 -13.88 -44.70 22.71
C ASP A 101 -14.16 -45.46 21.40
N GLY A 102 -13.42 -46.54 21.12
CA GLY A 102 -13.59 -47.34 19.90
C GLY A 102 -13.03 -46.67 18.65
N VAL A 103 -13.74 -46.76 17.52
CA VAL A 103 -13.27 -46.23 16.22
C VAL A 103 -13.51 -44.73 16.14
N PHE A 104 -12.49 -43.94 15.78
CA PHE A 104 -12.63 -42.52 15.53
C PHE A 104 -13.37 -42.24 14.22
N SER A 105 -14.53 -41.59 14.30
CA SER A 105 -15.30 -41.13 13.14
C SER A 105 -15.21 -39.62 12.99
N PHE A 106 -14.94 -39.14 11.78
CA PHE A 106 -14.95 -37.72 11.43
C PHE A 106 -15.57 -37.49 10.05
N THR A 107 -15.95 -36.25 9.80
CA THR A 107 -16.42 -35.79 8.48
C THR A 107 -15.44 -34.73 8.00
N ALA A 108 -14.66 -35.08 6.98
CA ALA A 108 -13.75 -34.13 6.35
C ALA A 108 -14.56 -33.12 5.53
N ASP A 109 -14.29 -31.83 5.74
CA ASP A 109 -14.81 -30.78 4.89
C ASP A 109 -13.94 -30.66 3.63
N TYR A 110 -14.49 -31.20 2.54
CA TYR A 110 -13.92 -31.15 1.19
C TYR A 110 -14.71 -30.19 0.28
N GLU A 111 -15.41 -29.21 0.83
CA GLU A 111 -16.02 -28.16 0.02
C GLU A 111 -14.94 -27.32 -0.64
N THR A 112 -15.11 -27.05 -1.94
CA THR A 112 -14.22 -26.17 -2.70
C THR A 112 -14.81 -24.77 -2.76
N PHE A 113 -13.95 -23.77 -2.75
CA PHE A 113 -14.35 -22.38 -2.93
C PHE A 113 -13.34 -21.64 -3.80
N LYS A 114 -13.74 -20.49 -4.33
CA LYS A 114 -12.87 -19.66 -5.18
C LYS A 114 -12.44 -18.42 -4.43
N ALA A 115 -11.21 -17.98 -4.71
CA ALA A 115 -10.77 -16.66 -4.29
C ALA A 115 -11.69 -15.58 -4.89
N PRO A 116 -12.00 -14.49 -4.14
CA PRO A 116 -12.73 -13.36 -4.69
C PRO A 116 -12.00 -12.76 -5.90
N LEU A 117 -12.75 -12.38 -6.93
CA LEU A 117 -12.21 -11.63 -8.05
C LEU A 117 -12.02 -10.19 -7.62
N THR A 118 -10.77 -9.77 -7.43
CA THR A 118 -10.44 -8.41 -6.96
C THR A 118 -9.43 -7.72 -7.87
N SER A 119 -9.45 -6.39 -7.84
CA SER A 119 -8.64 -5.53 -8.71
C SER A 119 -7.30 -5.12 -8.07
N THR A 120 -6.58 -6.05 -7.41
CA THR A 120 -5.30 -5.70 -6.71
C THR A 120 -4.22 -5.23 -7.67
N GLU A 121 -4.08 -5.87 -8.84
CA GLU A 121 -3.11 -5.47 -9.86
C GLU A 121 -3.46 -4.10 -10.45
N GLN A 122 -4.75 -3.87 -10.75
CA GLN A 122 -5.24 -2.60 -11.26
C GLN A 122 -5.01 -1.47 -10.24
N LEU A 123 -5.29 -1.72 -8.96
CA LEU A 123 -5.00 -0.79 -7.87
C LEU A 123 -3.51 -0.44 -7.85
N LYS A 124 -2.62 -1.44 -7.92
CA LYS A 124 -1.17 -1.24 -7.91
C LYS A 124 -0.72 -0.35 -9.06
N ASN A 125 -1.09 -0.70 -10.29
CA ASN A 125 -0.68 0.05 -11.48
C ASN A 125 -1.27 1.47 -11.47
N PHE A 126 -2.57 1.59 -11.17
CA PHE A 126 -3.25 2.88 -11.07
C PHE A 126 -2.59 3.79 -10.03
N THR A 127 -2.24 3.25 -8.86
CA THR A 127 -1.66 4.04 -7.77
C THR A 127 -0.23 4.51 -8.11
N ILE A 128 0.59 3.68 -8.75
CA ILE A 128 1.94 4.05 -9.19
C ILE A 128 1.89 5.17 -10.24
N GLU A 129 0.93 5.09 -11.17
CA GLU A 129 0.83 6.02 -12.29
C GLU A 129 0.19 7.37 -11.91
N ASN A 130 -0.79 7.37 -10.99
CA ASN A 130 -1.69 8.51 -10.79
C ASN A 130 -1.56 9.19 -9.42
N ILE A 131 -0.79 8.62 -8.48
CA ILE A 131 -0.66 9.14 -7.12
C ILE A 131 0.82 9.27 -6.78
N THR A 132 1.20 10.37 -6.12
CA THR A 132 2.56 10.54 -5.60
C THR A 132 2.75 9.66 -4.37
N VAL A 133 3.07 8.38 -4.61
CA VAL A 133 3.27 7.38 -3.56
C VAL A 133 4.72 7.32 -3.08
N ASN A 134 4.91 7.08 -1.78
CA ASN A 134 6.22 6.87 -1.18
C ASN A 134 6.15 5.91 0.02
N GLY A 135 7.30 5.33 0.37
CA GLY A 135 7.50 4.61 1.62
C GLY A 135 6.48 3.52 1.91
N ARG A 136 5.72 3.70 3.00
CA ARG A 136 4.81 2.71 3.57
C ARG A 136 3.64 2.36 2.65
N LEU A 137 2.99 3.37 2.05
CA LEU A 137 1.85 3.16 1.15
C LEU A 137 2.23 2.27 -0.04
N LEU A 138 3.37 2.57 -0.67
CA LEU A 138 3.85 1.80 -1.81
C LEU A 138 4.13 0.35 -1.39
N SER A 139 4.82 0.16 -0.27
CA SER A 139 5.10 -1.19 0.24
C SER A 139 3.83 -1.96 0.59
N ALA A 140 2.83 -1.30 1.20
CA ALA A 140 1.55 -1.91 1.52
C ALA A 140 0.81 -2.40 0.26
N ILE A 141 0.80 -1.59 -0.80
CA ILE A 141 0.16 -1.94 -2.08
C ILE A 141 0.86 -3.14 -2.75
N PHE A 142 2.18 -3.14 -2.81
CA PHE A 142 2.93 -4.29 -3.34
C PHE A 142 2.70 -5.56 -2.53
N ARG A 143 2.65 -5.42 -1.20
CA ARG A 143 2.40 -6.55 -0.31
C ARG A 143 0.97 -7.08 -0.46
N LEU A 144 -0.02 -6.19 -0.57
CA LEU A 144 -1.42 -6.53 -0.86
C LEU A 144 -1.56 -7.32 -2.16
N ASP A 145 -0.89 -6.88 -3.23
CA ASP A 145 -0.93 -7.57 -4.53
C ASP A 145 -0.33 -8.98 -4.45
N SER A 146 0.86 -9.10 -3.85
CA SER A 146 1.53 -10.40 -3.71
C SER A 146 0.81 -11.36 -2.76
N THR A 147 0.27 -10.89 -1.63
CA THR A 147 -0.48 -11.77 -0.70
C THR A 147 -1.83 -12.18 -1.27
N SER A 148 -2.49 -11.33 -2.06
CA SER A 148 -3.70 -11.67 -2.81
C SER A 148 -3.42 -12.80 -3.81
N PHE A 149 -2.32 -12.69 -4.55
CA PHE A 149 -1.86 -13.73 -5.47
C PHE A 149 -1.57 -15.05 -4.75
N HIS A 150 -0.78 -15.05 -3.68
CA HIS A 150 -0.47 -16.27 -2.94
C HIS A 150 -1.71 -16.91 -2.30
N LEU A 151 -2.66 -16.11 -1.79
CA LEU A 151 -3.92 -16.63 -1.26
C LEU A 151 -4.70 -17.39 -2.35
N LYS A 152 -4.77 -16.82 -3.56
CA LYS A 152 -5.41 -17.48 -4.70
C LYS A 152 -4.72 -18.82 -5.00
N GLU A 153 -3.39 -18.85 -5.08
CA GLU A 153 -2.65 -20.09 -5.32
C GLU A 153 -2.89 -21.14 -4.24
N MET A 154 -2.97 -20.75 -2.97
CA MET A 154 -3.24 -21.69 -1.87
C MET A 154 -4.67 -22.23 -1.90
N ILE A 155 -5.66 -21.43 -2.29
CA ILE A 155 -7.04 -21.89 -2.48
C ILE A 155 -7.10 -22.87 -3.66
N GLU A 156 -6.45 -22.57 -4.77
CA GLU A 156 -6.35 -23.46 -5.92
C GLU A 156 -5.63 -24.76 -5.58
N HIS A 157 -4.55 -24.68 -4.80
CA HIS A 157 -3.83 -25.84 -4.30
C HIS A 157 -4.72 -26.72 -3.42
N ARG A 158 -5.46 -26.14 -2.46
CA ARG A 158 -6.42 -26.87 -1.63
C ARG A 158 -7.49 -27.57 -2.47
N ASN A 159 -8.07 -26.87 -3.44
CA ASN A 159 -9.08 -27.44 -4.32
C ASN A 159 -8.54 -28.61 -5.15
N LYS A 160 -7.27 -28.53 -5.58
CA LYS A 160 -6.59 -29.63 -6.25
C LYS A 160 -6.40 -30.83 -5.31
N LEU A 161 -5.92 -30.61 -4.08
CA LEU A 161 -5.77 -31.69 -3.08
C LEU A 161 -7.11 -32.40 -2.83
N ILE A 162 -8.21 -31.64 -2.74
CA ILE A 162 -9.55 -32.19 -2.59
C ILE A 162 -9.94 -33.06 -3.80
N SER A 163 -9.68 -32.60 -5.02
CA SER A 163 -9.94 -33.36 -6.23
C SER A 163 -9.14 -34.66 -6.26
N ASP A 164 -7.85 -34.60 -5.94
CA ASP A 164 -6.96 -35.75 -5.90
C ASP A 164 -7.45 -36.80 -4.88
N ILE A 165 -7.90 -36.36 -3.69
CA ILE A 165 -8.50 -37.24 -2.68
C ILE A 165 -9.79 -37.88 -3.21
N TYR A 166 -10.65 -37.09 -3.84
CA TYR A 166 -11.93 -37.58 -4.37
C TYR A 166 -11.75 -38.64 -5.46
N GLU A 167 -10.75 -38.49 -6.33
CA GLU A 167 -10.39 -39.48 -7.36
C GLU A 167 -9.82 -40.77 -6.75
N MET A 168 -9.10 -40.67 -5.63
CA MET A 168 -8.47 -41.80 -4.97
C MET A 168 -9.35 -42.45 -3.88
N ARG A 169 -10.57 -41.96 -3.64
CA ARG A 169 -11.43 -42.35 -2.51
C ARG A 169 -11.71 -43.85 -2.39
N GLU A 170 -11.77 -44.57 -3.51
CA GLU A 170 -12.03 -46.03 -3.53
C GLU A 170 -10.77 -46.85 -3.22
N LYS A 171 -9.59 -46.22 -3.27
CA LYS A 171 -8.27 -46.85 -3.08
C LYS A 171 -7.60 -46.45 -1.77
N ILE A 172 -8.08 -45.38 -1.12
CA ILE A 172 -7.49 -44.87 0.12
C ILE A 172 -8.11 -45.61 1.31
N ASP A 173 -7.23 -46.19 2.12
CA ASP A 173 -7.56 -46.68 3.46
C ASP A 173 -8.07 -45.51 4.33
N PRO A 174 -9.25 -45.62 4.98
CA PRO A 174 -9.79 -44.59 5.87
C PRO A 174 -8.81 -44.06 6.92
N ILE A 175 -7.92 -44.92 7.45
CA ILE A 175 -6.90 -44.49 8.43
C ILE A 175 -5.88 -43.57 7.77
N LYS A 176 -5.42 -43.91 6.55
CA LYS A 176 -4.49 -43.08 5.78
C LYS A 176 -5.11 -41.76 5.34
N SER A 177 -6.43 -41.73 5.12
CA SER A 177 -7.17 -40.50 4.84
C SER A 177 -7.12 -39.53 6.03
N LEU A 178 -7.32 -40.04 7.25
CA LEU A 178 -7.24 -39.25 8.48
C LEU A 178 -5.82 -38.75 8.75
N GLU A 179 -4.80 -39.60 8.57
CA GLU A 179 -3.39 -39.23 8.74
C GLU A 179 -2.99 -38.10 7.79
N PHE A 180 -3.41 -38.17 6.52
CA PHE A 180 -3.18 -37.13 5.54
C PHE A 180 -3.91 -35.83 5.90
N PHE A 181 -5.18 -35.92 6.30
CA PHE A 181 -6.00 -34.76 6.65
C PHE A 181 -5.44 -34.01 7.86
N LEU A 182 -5.06 -34.70 8.93
CA LEU A 182 -4.55 -34.09 10.16
C LEU A 182 -3.04 -33.84 10.17
N GLY A 183 -2.32 -34.35 9.16
CA GLY A 183 -0.87 -34.31 9.07
C GLY A 183 -0.17 -35.06 10.21
N ILE A 184 -0.65 -36.26 10.50
CA ILE A 184 -0.10 -37.14 11.54
C ILE A 184 1.14 -37.86 10.99
N LYS A 185 2.12 -38.13 11.86
CA LYS A 185 3.29 -38.92 11.52
C LYS A 185 2.91 -40.40 11.40
N ASN A 186 3.20 -41.01 10.25
CA ASN A 186 3.07 -42.44 10.01
C ASN A 186 4.42 -43.08 9.64
N GLU A 187 4.40 -44.35 9.24
CA GLU A 187 5.60 -45.13 8.86
C GLU A 187 6.39 -44.52 7.70
N LEU A 188 5.72 -43.76 6.82
CA LEU A 188 6.31 -43.11 5.65
C LEU A 188 6.75 -41.66 5.94
N GLY A 189 6.47 -41.14 7.14
CA GLY A 189 6.82 -39.79 7.56
C GLY A 189 5.60 -38.96 7.96
N THR A 190 5.75 -37.63 7.99
CA THR A 190 4.64 -36.71 8.29
C THR A 190 4.27 -35.96 7.02
N ASN A 191 3.04 -36.13 6.53
CA ASN A 191 2.52 -35.33 5.44
C ASN A 191 1.74 -34.14 5.97
N LYS A 192 2.34 -32.94 5.96
CA LYS A 192 1.69 -31.72 6.44
C LYS A 192 1.06 -30.87 5.32
N ILE A 193 0.96 -31.39 4.11
CA ILE A 193 0.56 -30.60 2.94
C ILE A 193 -0.83 -29.97 3.17
N TYR A 194 -1.81 -30.75 3.61
CA TYR A 194 -3.15 -30.23 3.86
C TYR A 194 -3.19 -29.19 5.00
N PRO A 195 -2.70 -29.49 6.22
CA PRO A 195 -2.72 -28.49 7.30
C PRO A 195 -1.88 -27.24 7.03
N ASP A 196 -0.69 -27.39 6.43
CA ASP A 196 0.15 -26.23 6.07
C ASP A 196 -0.55 -25.35 5.02
N THR A 197 -1.34 -25.96 4.11
CA THR A 197 -2.17 -25.21 3.14
C THR A 197 -3.28 -24.44 3.85
N LEU A 198 -3.96 -25.04 4.83
CA LEU A 198 -4.99 -24.36 5.61
C LEU A 198 -4.43 -23.17 6.40
N GLU A 199 -3.31 -23.37 7.10
CA GLU A 199 -2.61 -22.30 7.81
C GLU A 199 -2.18 -21.19 6.86
N SER A 200 -1.70 -21.53 5.67
CA SER A 200 -1.32 -20.56 4.65
C SER A 200 -2.52 -19.75 4.14
N ILE A 201 -3.68 -20.39 3.93
CA ILE A 201 -4.92 -19.69 3.55
C ILE A 201 -5.34 -18.71 4.64
N GLU A 202 -5.34 -19.12 5.91
CA GLU A 202 -5.66 -18.25 7.04
C GLU A 202 -4.71 -17.03 7.09
N ARG A 203 -3.40 -17.30 7.05
CA ARG A 203 -2.37 -16.26 7.10
C ARG A 203 -2.46 -15.28 5.94
N TYR A 204 -2.60 -15.76 4.70
CA TYR A 204 -2.69 -14.85 3.56
C TYR A 204 -4.02 -14.10 3.52
N THR A 205 -5.11 -14.69 4.03
CA THR A 205 -6.39 -13.96 4.21
C THR A 205 -6.18 -12.78 5.16
N ASP A 206 -5.50 -13.00 6.29
CA ASP A 206 -5.17 -11.96 7.25
C ASP A 206 -4.25 -10.90 6.66
N ASP A 207 -3.19 -11.30 5.93
CA ASP A 207 -2.27 -10.37 5.28
C ASP A 207 -3.02 -9.44 4.31
N VAL A 208 -3.91 -9.98 3.48
CA VAL A 208 -4.68 -9.17 2.51
C VAL A 208 -5.59 -8.16 3.21
N ILE A 209 -6.28 -8.57 4.29
CA ILE A 209 -7.12 -7.65 5.08
C ILE A 209 -6.26 -6.58 5.76
N PHE A 210 -5.12 -6.96 6.33
CA PHE A 210 -4.20 -6.03 6.98
C PHE A 210 -3.66 -4.98 6.01
N PHE A 211 -3.05 -5.42 4.90
CA PHE A 211 -2.40 -4.51 3.95
C PHE A 211 -3.40 -3.65 3.18
N SER A 212 -4.62 -4.13 2.94
CA SER A 212 -5.69 -3.28 2.41
C SER A 212 -6.13 -2.21 3.42
N LYS A 213 -6.28 -2.54 4.71
CA LYS A 213 -6.55 -1.54 5.75
C LYS A 213 -5.45 -0.48 5.84
N ILE A 214 -4.17 -0.90 5.89
CA ILE A 214 -3.02 0.03 5.93
C ILE A 214 -2.97 0.92 4.68
N ALA A 215 -3.15 0.35 3.49
CA ALA A 215 -3.17 1.14 2.25
C ALA A 215 -4.31 2.17 2.26
N CYS A 216 -5.49 1.81 2.77
CA CYS A 216 -6.62 2.72 2.90
C CYS A 216 -6.30 3.89 3.84
N GLU A 217 -5.76 3.61 5.02
CA GLU A 217 -5.37 4.62 6.01
C GLU A 217 -4.31 5.58 5.46
N ASP A 218 -3.29 5.05 4.78
CA ASP A 218 -2.22 5.85 4.17
C ASP A 218 -2.75 6.72 3.01
N LEU A 219 -3.68 6.20 2.19
CA LEU A 219 -4.34 6.98 1.13
C LEU A 219 -5.19 8.10 1.70
N ILE A 220 -5.96 7.85 2.78
CA ILE A 220 -6.75 8.88 3.46
C ILE A 220 -5.84 9.95 4.05
N GLN A 221 -4.73 9.56 4.68
CA GLN A 221 -3.74 10.49 5.20
C GLN A 221 -3.14 11.35 4.08
N HIS A 222 -2.74 10.74 2.97
CA HIS A 222 -2.21 11.45 1.79
C HIS A 222 -3.23 12.42 1.18
N GLY A 223 -4.45 11.95 0.92
CA GLY A 223 -5.55 12.78 0.43
C GLY A 223 -5.85 13.96 1.35
N THR A 224 -5.77 13.76 2.67
CA THR A 224 -5.98 14.82 3.67
C THR A 224 -4.89 15.87 3.58
N MET A 225 -3.63 15.46 3.41
CA MET A 225 -2.51 16.38 3.19
C MET A 225 -2.70 17.19 1.90
N LEU A 226 -3.08 16.55 0.79
CA LEU A 226 -3.35 17.22 -0.48
C LEU A 226 -4.52 18.21 -0.36
N THR A 227 -5.60 17.81 0.30
CA THR A 227 -6.78 18.65 0.54
C THR A 227 -6.42 19.90 1.35
N ASN A 228 -5.62 19.74 2.40
CA ASN A 228 -5.15 20.86 3.22
C ASN A 228 -4.21 21.79 2.44
N LYS A 229 -3.29 21.23 1.65
CA LYS A 229 -2.40 21.98 0.76
C LYS A 229 -3.20 22.77 -0.28
N TYR A 230 -4.22 22.16 -0.88
CA TYR A 230 -5.11 22.78 -1.84
C TYR A 230 -5.87 23.97 -1.23
N LYS A 231 -6.52 23.77 -0.08
CA LYS A 231 -7.25 24.84 0.65
C LYS A 231 -6.33 26.00 1.00
N LYS A 232 -5.12 25.72 1.51
CA LYS A 232 -4.14 26.75 1.87
C LYS A 232 -3.67 27.56 0.66
N LYS A 233 -3.43 26.91 -0.49
CA LYS A 233 -2.88 27.56 -1.68
C LYS A 233 -3.93 28.28 -2.52
N HIS A 234 -5.10 27.68 -2.69
CA HIS A 234 -6.12 28.14 -3.64
C HIS A 234 -7.37 28.72 -2.99
N LYS A 235 -7.48 28.71 -1.64
CA LYS A 235 -8.60 29.27 -0.87
C LYS A 235 -9.99 28.79 -1.33
N THR A 236 -10.05 27.59 -1.93
CA THR A 236 -11.27 26.94 -2.40
C THR A 236 -11.36 25.54 -1.82
N ASN A 237 -12.56 24.99 -1.78
CA ASN A 237 -12.78 23.63 -1.29
C ASN A 237 -12.49 22.61 -2.40
N PRO A 238 -11.60 21.62 -2.16
CA PRO A 238 -11.44 20.49 -3.05
C PRO A 238 -12.58 19.47 -2.86
N PRO A 239 -12.67 18.44 -3.72
CA PRO A 239 -13.56 17.29 -3.51
C PRO A 239 -13.39 16.68 -2.12
N LYS A 240 -14.50 16.15 -1.57
CA LYS A 240 -14.44 15.40 -0.31
C LYS A 240 -13.72 14.08 -0.54
N LEU A 241 -12.99 13.63 0.49
CA LEU A 241 -12.35 12.32 0.48
C LEU A 241 -13.37 11.24 0.85
N ASN A 242 -13.26 10.09 0.22
CA ASN A 242 -13.95 8.89 0.66
C ASN A 242 -13.32 8.41 1.97
N ILE A 243 -14.16 8.07 2.95
CA ILE A 243 -13.71 7.55 4.24
C ILE A 243 -14.35 6.18 4.42
N LEU A 244 -13.50 5.19 4.70
CA LEU A 244 -13.93 3.84 5.03
C LEU A 244 -13.84 3.65 6.54
N ALA A 245 -14.89 3.09 7.13
CA ALA A 245 -14.93 2.75 8.55
C ALA A 245 -14.82 1.23 8.71
N PHE A 246 -13.89 0.79 9.58
CA PHE A 246 -13.66 -0.63 9.86
C PHE A 246 -14.34 -1.12 11.15
N ASP A 247 -15.08 -0.25 11.85
CA ASP A 247 -15.63 -0.51 13.18
C ASP A 247 -16.46 -1.81 13.25
N LYS A 248 -17.25 -2.10 12.21
CA LYS A 248 -18.06 -3.32 12.15
C LYS A 248 -17.22 -4.59 12.02
N ALA A 249 -16.17 -4.54 11.20
CA ALA A 249 -15.27 -5.67 11.02
C ALA A 249 -14.43 -5.92 12.28
N GLU A 250 -14.01 -4.84 12.94
CA GLU A 250 -13.30 -4.89 14.22
C GLU A 250 -14.17 -5.47 15.33
N ALA A 251 -15.42 -4.99 15.47
CA ALA A 251 -16.37 -5.50 16.46
C ALA A 251 -16.72 -6.98 16.26
N MET A 252 -16.60 -7.49 15.03
CA MET A 252 -16.79 -8.91 14.70
C MET A 252 -15.51 -9.75 14.82
N GLY A 253 -14.37 -9.15 15.20
CA GLY A 253 -13.08 -9.85 15.27
C GLY A 253 -12.55 -10.32 13.90
N LEU A 254 -12.97 -9.67 12.81
CA LEU A 254 -12.58 -10.05 11.45
C LEU A 254 -11.26 -9.41 11.03
N LEU A 255 -10.85 -8.32 11.68
CA LEU A 255 -9.55 -7.71 11.45
C LEU A 255 -8.43 -8.54 12.08
N PRO A 256 -7.29 -8.67 11.41
CA PRO A 256 -6.15 -9.39 11.96
C PRO A 256 -5.50 -8.58 13.10
N PRO A 257 -4.86 -9.25 14.08
CA PRO A 257 -4.17 -8.59 15.18
C PRO A 257 -3.00 -7.77 14.67
N ILE A 258 -2.85 -6.53 15.14
CA ILE A 258 -1.76 -5.65 14.71
C ILE A 258 -0.39 -6.14 15.20
N GLU A 259 -0.37 -6.96 16.24
CA GLU A 259 0.81 -7.58 16.84
C GLU A 259 1.55 -8.45 15.83
N ASN A 260 0.82 -9.12 14.93
CA ASN A 260 1.36 -10.00 13.89
C ASN A 260 2.17 -9.23 12.82
N TYR A 261 2.05 -7.91 12.77
CA TYR A 261 2.63 -7.06 11.73
C TYR A 261 3.63 -6.03 12.26
N GLN A 262 3.99 -6.10 13.55
CA GLN A 262 4.87 -5.12 14.19
C GLN A 262 6.23 -5.02 13.51
N GLU A 263 6.83 -6.15 13.11
CA GLU A 263 8.12 -6.15 12.43
C GLU A 263 8.07 -5.36 11.12
N TRP A 264 7.02 -5.59 10.31
CA TRP A 264 6.82 -4.85 9.07
C TRP A 264 6.57 -3.36 9.32
N LEU A 265 5.72 -3.03 10.31
CA LEU A 265 5.41 -1.65 10.69
C LEU A 265 6.66 -0.88 11.17
N GLN A 266 7.54 -1.52 11.93
CA GLN A 266 8.78 -0.93 12.44
C GLN A 266 9.79 -0.60 11.32
N GLY A 267 9.64 -1.19 10.13
CA GLY A 267 10.40 -0.84 8.94
C GLY A 267 10.18 0.60 8.48
N PHE A 268 9.06 1.22 8.84
CA PHE A 268 8.68 2.57 8.41
C PHE A 268 8.77 3.57 9.57
N LYS A 269 9.92 4.22 9.71
CA LYS A 269 10.15 5.26 10.72
C LYS A 269 9.63 6.62 10.27
N ASP A 270 9.00 7.33 11.20
CA ASP A 270 8.49 8.67 10.94
C ASP A 270 9.67 9.65 10.72
N GLN A 271 9.63 10.46 9.65
CA GLN A 271 10.73 11.40 9.34
C GLN A 271 10.99 12.40 10.47
N LYS A 272 9.99 12.66 11.32
CA LYS A 272 10.11 13.51 12.51
C LYS A 272 11.05 12.89 13.55
N GLU A 273 10.99 11.58 13.76
CA GLU A 273 11.85 10.87 14.70
C GLU A 273 13.30 10.83 14.22
N LEU A 274 13.51 10.66 12.91
CA LEU A 274 14.84 10.72 12.29
C LEU A 274 15.47 12.10 12.41
N LYS A 275 14.70 13.18 12.21
CA LYS A 275 15.16 14.57 12.41
C LYS A 275 15.49 14.89 13.87
N GLN A 276 14.83 14.25 14.83
CA GLN A 276 15.09 14.46 16.25
C GLN A 276 16.33 13.68 16.73
N LYS A 277 16.55 12.47 16.20
CA LYS A 277 17.77 11.68 16.44
C LYS A 277 19.01 12.32 15.79
N SER A 278 18.90 12.84 14.56
CA SER A 278 20.01 13.53 13.89
C SER A 278 20.41 14.82 14.61
N LYS A 279 19.45 15.63 15.08
CA LYS A 279 19.74 16.79 15.93
C LYS A 279 20.46 16.40 17.24
N LYS A 280 20.07 15.30 17.88
CA LYS A 280 20.76 14.77 19.08
C LYS A 280 22.18 14.26 18.78
N LEU A 281 22.42 13.68 17.61
CA LEU A 281 23.75 13.22 17.18
C LEU A 281 24.68 14.38 16.83
N VAL A 282 24.17 15.41 16.14
CA VAL A 282 24.94 16.63 15.83
C VAL A 282 25.31 17.42 17.09
N LEU A 283 24.43 17.44 18.10
CA LEU A 283 24.71 18.03 19.42
C LEU A 283 25.69 17.21 20.28
N ARG A 284 26.02 15.97 19.89
CA ARG A 284 26.90 15.06 20.65
C ARG A 284 28.31 14.91 20.06
N TRP A 285 28.60 15.53 18.91
CA TRP A 285 29.96 15.57 18.38
C TRP A 285 30.71 16.76 18.99
N PRO A 286 31.72 16.54 19.85
CA PRO A 286 32.64 17.61 20.19
C PRO A 286 33.47 17.90 18.94
N ILE A 287 33.33 19.10 18.38
CA ILE A 287 34.27 19.61 17.39
C ILE A 287 35.56 19.92 18.16
N THR A 288 36.41 18.92 18.36
CA THR A 288 37.80 19.16 18.75
C THR A 288 38.53 19.62 17.51
N PHE A 289 38.72 20.94 17.39
CA PHE A 289 39.76 21.49 16.54
C PHE A 289 41.10 21.02 17.11
N THR A 290 41.71 20.02 16.48
CA THR A 290 43.12 19.70 16.74
C THR A 290 43.95 20.87 16.22
N GLU A 291 44.56 21.61 17.14
CA GLU A 291 45.58 22.61 16.83
C GLU A 291 46.68 21.98 15.96
N LYS A 292 47.08 22.69 14.92
CA LYS A 292 48.22 22.32 14.07
C LYS A 292 49.46 22.17 14.96
N PRO A 293 50.24 21.08 14.83
CA PRO A 293 51.55 21.02 15.48
C PRO A 293 52.49 22.06 14.87
N GLU A 294 53.14 22.85 15.72
CA GLU A 294 54.23 23.74 15.32
C GLU A 294 55.40 22.94 14.73
N PRO A 295 56.11 23.47 13.73
CA PRO A 295 57.27 22.80 13.16
C PRO A 295 58.46 22.94 14.12
N ASN A 296 58.97 21.79 14.58
CA ASN A 296 60.19 21.72 15.40
C ASN A 296 61.39 22.36 14.67
N GLN A 297 62.14 23.18 15.43
CA GLN A 297 63.53 23.57 15.16
C GLN A 297 64.49 22.47 15.60
#